data_AF-A0A7X7SJK8-F1
#
_entry.id   AF-A0A7X7SJK8-F1
#
_cell.length_a   1.000
_cell.length_b   1.000
_cell.length_c   1.000
_cell.angle_alpha   90.00
_cell.angle_beta   90.00
_cell.angle_gamma   90.00
#
_symmetry.space_group_name_H-M   'P 1'
#
loop_
_entity.id
_entity.type
_entity.pdbx_description
1 polymer ?
#
loop_
_entity_poly.entity_id
_entity_poly.type
_entity_poly.pdbx_seq_one_letter_code
_entity_poly.pdbx_strand_id
1 'polypeptide(L)'
;MDRLLRGLDPVVPPPTTMLGGLFHYLRTASPGAFQPMNSNFALLAPLEQNVRDRKRRRELLAERDEQEMREWMAAHGIERVAAGTASVTG
;
A
#
# COMPACT_ATOMS: atom_id res chain seq x y z
N MET A 1 9.86 10.93 -7.87
CA MET A 1 10.79 10.80 -9.01
C MET A 1 12.20 10.35 -8.63
N ASP A 2 12.54 10.14 -7.34
CA ASP A 2 13.90 9.77 -6.89
C ASP A 2 14.57 8.62 -7.68
N ARG A 3 13.90 7.47 -7.80
CA ARG A 3 14.43 6.31 -8.54
C ARG A 3 14.81 6.63 -9.99
N LEU A 4 13.93 7.32 -10.70
CA LEU A 4 14.16 7.71 -12.10
C LEU A 4 15.35 8.66 -12.23
N LEU A 5 15.51 9.60 -11.30
CA LEU A 5 16.66 10.51 -11.27
C LEU A 5 17.98 9.77 -11.01
N ARG A 6 17.92 8.61 -10.35
CA ARG A 6 19.04 7.69 -10.12
C ARG A 6 19.22 6.66 -11.25
N GLY A 7 18.46 6.74 -12.35
CA GLY A 7 18.52 5.79 -13.46
C GLY A 7 17.93 4.41 -13.13
N LEU A 8 17.13 4.30 -12.08
CA LEU A 8 16.46 3.07 -11.67
C LEU A 8 15.02 3.04 -12.19
N ASP A 9 14.54 1.84 -12.52
CA ASP A 9 13.15 1.65 -12.91
C ASP A 9 12.16 1.99 -11.78
N PRO A 10 10.97 2.50 -12.13
CA PRO A 10 9.88 2.68 -11.19
C PRO A 10 9.40 1.31 -10.73
N VAL A 11 9.05 1.21 -9.45
CA VAL A 11 8.56 -0.02 -8.85
C VAL A 11 7.26 0.26 -8.12
N VAL A 12 6.37 -0.73 -8.11
CA VAL A 12 5.04 -0.64 -7.50
C VAL A 12 4.92 -1.73 -6.43
N PRO A 13 4.39 -1.41 -5.23
CA PRO A 13 4.19 -2.41 -4.19
C PRO A 13 3.11 -3.43 -4.57
N PRO A 14 3.11 -4.62 -3.94
CA PRO A 14 2.16 -5.68 -4.29
C PRO A 14 0.71 -5.30 -3.92
N PRO A 15 -0.31 -5.84 -4.62
CA PRO A 15 -1.73 -5.48 -4.42
C PRO A 15 -2.33 -5.93 -3.07
N THR A 16 -1.58 -6.72 -2.33
CA THR A 16 -1.79 -7.11 -0.93
C THR A 16 -1.52 -5.98 0.06
N THR A 17 -0.82 -4.93 -0.38
CA THR A 17 -0.62 -3.68 0.36
C THR A 17 -1.64 -2.61 -0.02
N MET A 18 -1.91 -1.64 0.84
CA MET A 18 -2.89 -0.58 0.59
C MET A 18 -2.50 0.28 -0.60
N LEU A 19 -1.23 0.65 -0.70
CA LEU A 19 -0.72 1.43 -1.81
C LEU A 19 -0.77 0.64 -3.11
N GLY A 20 -0.35 -0.63 -3.09
CA GLY A 20 -0.37 -1.49 -4.28
C GLY A 20 -1.80 -1.83 -4.72
N GLY A 21 -2.73 -2.01 -3.78
CA GLY A 21 -4.15 -2.21 -4.06
C GLY A 21 -4.78 -0.99 -4.72
N LEU A 22 -4.43 0.21 -4.27
CA LEU A 22 -4.86 1.46 -4.92
C LEU A 22 -4.29 1.57 -6.35
N PHE A 23 -3.01 1.29 -6.56
CA PHE A 23 -2.41 1.24 -7.89
C PHE A 23 -3.10 0.22 -8.80
N HIS A 24 -3.40 -0.97 -8.26
CA HIS A 24 -4.13 -1.99 -8.98
C HIS A 24 -5.52 -1.50 -9.40
N TYR A 25 -6.27 -0.90 -8.49
CA TYR A 25 -7.59 -0.33 -8.77
C TYR A 25 -7.52 0.76 -9.85
N LEU A 26 -6.56 1.70 -9.76
CA LEU A 26 -6.38 2.74 -10.77
C LEU A 26 -6.11 2.15 -12.17
N ARG A 27 -5.37 1.04 -12.24
CA ARG A 27 -5.04 0.37 -13.50
C ARG A 27 -6.19 -0.44 -14.09
N THR A 28 -7.05 -1.02 -13.25
CA THR A 28 -8.09 -1.97 -13.68
C THR A 28 -9.49 -1.38 -13.69
N ALA A 29 -9.72 -0.22 -13.04
CA ALA A 29 -11.00 0.45 -13.07
C ALA A 29 -11.39 0.84 -14.50
N SER A 30 -12.65 0.55 -14.87
CA SER A 30 -13.22 1.03 -16.12
C SER A 30 -13.27 2.57 -16.10
N PRO A 31 -12.84 3.26 -17.18
CA PRO A 31 -12.86 4.72 -17.24
C PRO A 31 -14.24 5.34 -16.95
N GLY A 32 -15.32 4.64 -17.30
CA GLY A 32 -16.70 5.12 -17.08
C GLY A 32 -17.25 4.87 -15.67
N ALA A 33 -16.57 4.06 -14.85
CA ALA A 33 -17.00 3.70 -13.50
C ALA A 33 -16.01 4.14 -12.41
N PHE A 34 -14.90 4.76 -12.80
CA PHE A 34 -13.93 5.26 -11.84
C PHE A 34 -14.55 6.34 -10.98
N GLN A 35 -14.54 6.11 -9.67
CA GLN A 35 -14.85 7.12 -8.67
C GLN A 35 -13.64 7.24 -7.73
N PRO A 36 -13.24 8.46 -7.35
CA PRO A 36 -12.31 8.67 -6.27
C PRO A 36 -12.82 7.97 -5.01
N MET A 37 -11.93 7.25 -4.33
CA MET A 37 -12.25 6.63 -3.06
C MET A 37 -11.09 6.79 -2.08
N ASN A 38 -11.43 6.92 -0.80
CA ASN A 38 -10.45 6.82 0.27
C ASN A 38 -9.90 5.39 0.36
N SER A 39 -8.70 5.26 0.91
CA SER A 39 -8.11 3.96 1.25
C SER A 39 -9.05 3.14 2.11
N ASN A 40 -9.32 1.90 1.69
CA ASN A 40 -10.21 1.00 2.39
C ASN A 40 -9.81 -0.46 2.18
N PHE A 41 -10.19 -1.34 3.10
CA PHE A 41 -9.80 -2.76 3.09
C PHE A 41 -10.34 -3.57 1.90
N ALA A 42 -11.27 -3.04 1.10
CA ALA A 42 -11.72 -3.73 -0.12
C ALA A 42 -10.70 -3.64 -1.27
N LEU A 43 -9.71 -2.75 -1.16
CA LEU A 43 -8.59 -2.66 -2.09
C LEU A 43 -7.58 -3.80 -1.92
N LEU A 44 -7.56 -4.43 -0.74
CA LEU A 44 -6.59 -5.48 -0.43
C LEU A 44 -7.09 -6.84 -0.92
N ALA A 45 -6.16 -7.65 -1.45
CA ALA A 45 -6.44 -9.05 -1.74
C ALA A 45 -7.02 -9.77 -0.49
N PRO A 46 -7.95 -10.72 -0.63
CA PRO A 46 -8.53 -11.42 0.51
C PRO A 46 -7.47 -12.25 1.26
N LEU A 47 -7.79 -12.63 2.51
CA LEU A 47 -7.01 -13.63 3.26
C LEU A 47 -7.37 -15.03 2.76
N GLU A 48 -6.41 -15.95 2.77
CA GLU A 48 -6.65 -17.36 2.39
C GLU A 48 -7.65 -18.04 3.34
N GLN A 49 -7.52 -17.74 4.64
CA GLN A 49 -8.42 -18.24 5.66
C GLN A 49 -9.67 -17.35 5.80
N ASN A 50 -10.83 -18.00 5.95
CA ASN A 50 -12.08 -17.30 6.21
C ASN A 50 -12.16 -16.85 7.69
N VAL A 51 -12.04 -15.54 7.92
CA VAL A 51 -12.15 -14.94 9.25
C VAL A 51 -13.53 -14.31 9.44
N ARG A 52 -14.37 -14.95 10.25
CA ARG A 52 -15.75 -14.51 10.55
C ARG A 52 -15.78 -13.16 11.26
N ASP A 53 -14.90 -12.96 12.23
CA ASP A 53 -14.81 -11.71 12.98
C ASP A 53 -14.27 -10.58 12.08
N ARG A 54 -15.07 -9.54 11.87
CA ARG A 54 -14.73 -8.42 10.99
C ARG A 54 -13.55 -7.60 11.51
N LYS A 55 -13.42 -7.42 12.83
CA LYS A 55 -12.33 -6.66 13.44
C LYS A 55 -11.03 -7.46 13.29
N ARG A 56 -11.04 -8.73 13.66
CA ARG A 56 -9.85 -9.59 13.53
C ARG A 56 -9.41 -9.73 12.07
N ARG A 57 -10.37 -9.81 11.14
CA ARG A 57 -10.06 -9.82 9.69
C ARG A 57 -9.32 -8.56 9.24
N ARG A 58 -9.73 -7.39 9.72
CA ARG A 58 -9.08 -6.11 9.39
C ARG A 58 -7.69 -6.01 10.01
N GLU A 59 -7.51 -6.48 11.24
CA GLU A 59 -6.20 -6.54 11.90
C GLU A 59 -5.24 -7.43 11.11
N LEU A 60 -5.65 -8.65 10.74
CA LEU A 60 -4.83 -9.57 9.93
C LEU A 60 -4.48 -8.99 8.55
N LEU A 61 -5.41 -8.28 7.90
CA LEU A 61 -5.14 -7.59 6.65
C LEU A 61 -4.12 -6.46 6.82
N ALA A 62 -4.19 -5.71 7.93
CA ALA A 62 -3.23 -4.65 8.24
C ALA A 62 -1.85 -5.22 8.60
N GLU A 63 -1.79 -6.31 9.37
CA GLU A 63 -0.56 -7.04 9.69
C GLU A 63 0.13 -7.51 8.40
N ARG A 64 -0.61 -8.12 7.47
CA ARG A 64 -0.08 -8.55 6.18
C ARG A 64 0.37 -7.37 5.30
N ASP A 65 -0.44 -6.32 5.21
CA ASP A 65 -0.10 -5.09 4.49
C ASP A 65 1.23 -4.49 4.98
N GLU A 66 1.38 -4.33 6.29
CA GLU A 66 2.60 -3.78 6.86
C GLU A 66 3.82 -4.68 6.60
N GLN A 67 3.67 -5.99 6.76
CA GLN A 67 4.73 -6.96 6.52
C GLN A 67 5.20 -6.91 5.06
N GLU A 68 4.27 -7.08 4.11
CA GLU A 68 4.62 -7.13 2.69
C GLU A 68 5.15 -5.79 2.17
N MET A 69 4.66 -4.67 2.71
CA MET A 69 5.21 -3.36 2.40
C MET A 69 6.67 -3.23 2.85
N ARG A 70 7.01 -3.75 4.05
CA ARG A 70 8.39 -3.76 4.56
C ARG A 70 9.30 -4.64 3.71
N GLU A 71 8.86 -5.84 3.37
CA GLU A 71 9.59 -6.77 2.52
C GLU A 71 9.83 -6.17 1.13
N TRP A 72 8.80 -5.57 0.53
CA TRP A 72 8.91 -4.89 -0.76
C TRP A 72 9.89 -3.71 -0.72
N MET A 73 9.82 -2.86 0.32
CA MET A 73 10.77 -1.75 0.48
C MET A 73 12.21 -2.26 0.58
N ALA A 74 12.45 -3.28 1.40
CA ALA A 74 13.78 -3.88 1.57
C ALA A 74 14.32 -4.45 0.25
N ALA A 75 13.49 -5.18 -0.51
CA ALA A 75 13.86 -5.77 -1.80
C ALA A 75 14.24 -4.72 -2.87
N HIS A 76 13.74 -3.49 -2.74
CA HIS A 76 13.99 -2.41 -3.70
C HIS A 76 14.95 -1.32 -3.20
N GLY A 77 15.56 -1.51 -2.02
CA GLY A 77 16.45 -0.52 -1.41
C GLY A 77 15.74 0.80 -1.06
N ILE A 78 14.46 0.72 -0.69
CA ILE A 78 13.67 1.89 -0.30
C ILE A 78 13.77 2.04 1.22
N GLU A 79 14.41 3.11 1.66
CA GLU A 79 14.61 3.39 3.09
C GLU A 79 13.49 4.24 3.66
N ARG A 80 13.13 3.97 4.91
CA ARG A 80 12.23 4.84 5.66
C ARG A 80 13.00 6.08 6.09
N VAL A 81 12.55 7.24 5.64
CA VAL A 81 13.01 8.50 6.22
C VAL A 81 12.41 8.60 7.62
N ALA A 82 13.23 8.83 8.64
CA ALA A 82 12.75 9.10 9.98
C ALA A 82 11.76 10.28 9.89
N ALA A 83 10.59 10.14 10.52
CA ALA A 83 9.68 11.26 10.63
C ALA A 83 10.40 12.35 11.44
N GLY A 84 10.92 13.37 10.75
CA GLY A 84 11.47 14.54 11.40
C GLY A 84 10.39 15.10 12.31
N THR A 85 10.74 15.37 13.57
CA THR A 85 9.90 16.15 14.48
C THR A 85 9.69 17.51 13.82
N ALA A 86 8.60 17.66 13.06
CA ALA A 86 8.11 18.95 12.65
C ALA A 86 7.57 19.61 13.92
N SER A 87 8.47 20.28 14.65
CA SER A 87 8.10 21.30 15.62
C SER A 87 7.39 22.39 14.82
N VAL A 88 6.07 22.32 14.75
CA VAL A 88 5.24 23.44 14.32
C VAL A 88 5.34 24.47 15.45
N THR A 89 6.24 25.43 15.29
CA THR A 89 6.21 26.70 16.02
C THR A 89 5.60 27.72 15.07
N GLY A 90 4.38 28.15 15.37
CA GLY A 90 3.63 29.20 14.68
C GLY A 90 2.38 29.51 15.46
#